data_AF-T1BJ86-F1
#
_entry.id   AF-T1BJ86-F1
#
_cell.length_a   1.000
_cell.length_b   1.000
_cell.length_c   1.000
_cell.angle_alpha   90.00
_cell.angle_beta   90.00
_cell.angle_gamma   90.00
#
_symmetry.space_group_name_H-M   'P 1'
#
loop_
_entity.id
_entity.type
_entity.pdbx_description
1 polymer ?
#
loop_
_entity_poly.entity_id
_entity_poly.type
_entity_poly.pdbx_seq_one_letter_code
_entity_poly.pdbx_strand_id
1 'polypeptide(L)'
;HGISFEDFGEFVSRTEDGAISTAMQAHLAVGFPGWDRMILDTQRARVAIDWMRQHTGKLPHFLYIWLPDDHTAGRSPCYYTPDYYVANNDLATARVIHYLSTTPQWQHMLVFVTEDDAQSGADHINAHRTFAVALGPWVRQTQVTTRYSQVNLIRTVEAVL
;
A
#
# COMPACT_ATOMS: atom_id res chain seq x y z
N HIS A 1 -6.73 0.21 -20.37
CA HIS A 1 -7.05 1.63 -20.67
C HIS A 1 -5.83 2.51 -20.98
N GLY A 2 -4.63 1.95 -21.27
CA GLY A 2 -3.46 2.76 -21.60
C GLY A 2 -2.91 3.61 -20.43
N ILE A 3 -3.41 3.37 -19.21
CA ILE A 3 -2.98 4.02 -17.99
C ILE A 3 -1.62 3.45 -17.59
N SER A 4 -0.64 4.32 -17.35
CA SER A 4 0.65 3.91 -16.81
C SER A 4 0.49 3.55 -15.33
N PHE A 5 1.06 2.42 -14.93
CA PHE A 5 1.07 1.99 -13.55
C PHE A 5 2.39 1.30 -13.17
N GLU A 6 2.68 1.32 -11.87
CA GLU A 6 3.77 0.55 -11.25
C GLU A 6 3.26 -0.12 -9.98
N ASP A 7 3.62 -1.39 -9.83
CA ASP A 7 3.16 -2.29 -8.78
C ASP A 7 4.32 -2.67 -7.84
N PHE A 8 4.24 -2.16 -6.61
CA PHE A 8 5.08 -2.52 -5.46
C PHE A 8 4.31 -3.48 -4.53
N GLY A 9 3.63 -4.45 -5.13
CA GLY A 9 2.68 -5.33 -4.47
C GLY A 9 3.24 -6.72 -4.13
N GLU A 10 2.34 -7.53 -3.57
CA GLU A 10 2.62 -8.87 -3.10
C GLU A 10 3.18 -9.80 -4.20
N PHE A 11 2.82 -9.65 -5.46
CA PHE A 11 3.27 -10.60 -6.48
C PHE A 11 4.71 -10.37 -6.95
N VAL A 12 5.28 -9.19 -6.71
CA VAL A 12 6.74 -8.99 -6.83
C VAL A 12 7.47 -9.78 -5.74
N SER A 13 6.81 -10.01 -4.61
CA SER A 13 7.34 -10.73 -3.47
C SER A 13 7.34 -12.25 -3.57
N ARG A 14 6.32 -12.79 -4.24
CA ARG A 14 6.10 -14.23 -4.37
C ARG A 14 6.67 -14.69 -5.70
N THR A 15 8.00 -14.69 -5.79
CA THR A 15 8.75 -15.15 -6.98
C THR A 15 8.58 -16.63 -7.33
N GLU A 16 7.71 -17.39 -6.65
CA GLU A 16 7.68 -18.85 -6.76
C GLU A 16 6.46 -19.44 -7.49
N ASP A 17 5.36 -18.70 -7.72
CA ASP A 17 4.11 -19.33 -8.19
C ASP A 17 3.68 -18.99 -9.63
N GLY A 18 4.58 -18.54 -10.52
CA GLY A 18 4.38 -18.56 -11.98
C GLY A 18 3.11 -17.87 -12.55
N ALA A 19 2.38 -17.10 -11.73
CA ALA A 19 1.02 -16.62 -12.04
C ALA A 19 0.96 -15.14 -12.45
N ILE A 20 2.11 -14.47 -12.57
CA ILE A 20 2.15 -13.08 -13.03
C ILE A 20 1.92 -13.07 -14.54
N SER A 21 0.78 -12.52 -14.95
CA SER A 21 0.46 -12.38 -16.36
C SER A 21 1.54 -11.59 -17.11
N THR A 22 1.78 -11.93 -18.38
CA THR A 22 2.74 -11.20 -19.23
C THR A 22 2.45 -9.70 -19.28
N ALA A 23 1.17 -9.31 -19.20
CA ALA A 23 0.76 -7.92 -19.17
C ALA A 23 1.23 -7.19 -17.90
N MET A 24 1.39 -7.86 -16.77
CA MET A 24 1.83 -7.26 -15.51
C MET A 24 3.35 -7.15 -15.40
N GLN A 25 4.11 -8.04 -16.07
CA GLN A 25 5.56 -8.15 -15.91
C GLN A 25 6.33 -6.84 -16.15
N ALA A 26 5.86 -5.99 -17.07
CA ALA A 26 6.47 -4.71 -17.39
C ALA A 26 6.20 -3.60 -16.37
N HIS A 27 5.31 -3.85 -15.40
CA HIS A 27 4.82 -2.88 -14.41
C HIS A 27 5.16 -3.30 -12.98
N LEU A 28 6.01 -4.32 -12.83
CA LEU A 28 6.45 -4.77 -11.53
C LEU A 28 7.71 -4.02 -11.12
N ALA A 29 7.71 -3.50 -9.90
CA ALA A 29 8.89 -2.94 -9.30
C ALA A 29 9.83 -4.06 -8.85
N VAL A 30 10.51 -4.77 -9.76
CA VAL A 30 11.30 -6.00 -9.51
C VAL A 30 12.32 -5.90 -8.36
N GLY A 31 12.79 -4.69 -8.03
CA GLY A 31 13.67 -4.44 -6.88
C GLY A 31 12.97 -4.28 -5.52
N PHE A 32 11.63 -4.32 -5.48
CA PHE A 32 10.83 -4.15 -4.27
C PHE A 32 10.86 -5.43 -3.43
N PRO A 33 11.21 -5.35 -2.13
CA PRO A 33 11.37 -6.54 -1.32
C PRO A 33 10.05 -7.28 -1.09
N GLY A 34 10.17 -8.59 -1.07
CA GLY A 34 9.04 -9.45 -0.86
C GLY A 34 8.52 -9.56 0.58
N TRP A 35 7.53 -10.42 0.82
CA TRP A 35 7.06 -10.75 2.16
C TRP A 35 8.11 -11.59 2.86
N ASP A 36 8.71 -10.96 3.84
CA ASP A 36 9.65 -11.55 4.76
C ASP A 36 9.55 -10.72 6.04
N ARG A 37 9.19 -11.35 7.15
CA ARG A 37 9.01 -10.69 8.45
C ARG A 37 10.32 -10.16 9.04
N MET A 38 11.46 -10.47 8.43
CA MET A 38 12.76 -9.88 8.78
C MET A 38 13.05 -8.59 8.02
N ILE A 39 12.29 -8.31 6.96
CA ILE A 39 12.37 -7.07 6.20
C ILE A 39 11.26 -6.15 6.69
N LEU A 40 11.63 -5.09 7.41
CA LEU A 40 10.69 -4.12 7.95
C LEU A 40 10.02 -3.27 6.86
N ASP A 41 8.76 -2.88 7.05
CA ASP A 41 8.06 -2.01 6.10
C ASP A 41 8.72 -0.66 5.89
N THR A 42 9.41 -0.14 6.89
CA THR A 42 10.26 1.05 6.72
C THR A 42 11.37 0.88 5.68
N GLN A 43 11.86 -0.35 5.46
CA GLN A 43 12.79 -0.69 4.38
C GLN A 43 12.06 -0.79 3.04
N ARG A 44 10.86 -1.41 2.98
CA ARG A 44 10.04 -1.43 1.76
C ARG A 44 9.66 -0.04 1.30
N ALA A 45 9.16 0.80 2.21
CA ALA A 45 8.87 2.21 1.96
C ALA A 45 10.09 2.96 1.44
N ARG A 46 11.29 2.71 1.99
CA ARG A 46 12.53 3.30 1.47
C ARG A 46 12.77 2.92 0.01
N VAL A 47 12.63 1.65 -0.35
CA VAL A 47 12.84 1.19 -1.73
C VAL A 47 11.83 1.83 -2.69
N ALA A 48 10.54 1.88 -2.31
CA ALA A 48 9.52 2.56 -3.11
C ALA A 48 9.82 4.06 -3.29
N ILE A 49 10.20 4.75 -2.21
CA ILE A 49 10.58 6.17 -2.25
C ILE A 49 11.81 6.41 -3.12
N ASP A 50 12.84 5.57 -3.01
CA ASP A 50 14.05 5.70 -3.81
C ASP A 50 13.78 5.45 -5.30
N TRP A 51 12.87 4.53 -5.63
CA TRP A 51 12.35 4.37 -7.00
C TRP A 51 11.60 5.62 -7.46
N MET A 52 10.66 6.14 -6.66
CA MET A 52 9.87 7.31 -7.03
C MET A 52 10.76 8.55 -7.23
N ARG A 53 11.83 8.71 -6.44
CA ARG A 53 12.83 9.78 -6.61
C ARG A 53 13.50 9.73 -7.98
N GLN A 54 13.83 8.55 -8.47
CA GLN A 54 14.41 8.36 -9.80
C GLN A 54 13.42 8.66 -10.94
N HIS A 55 12.11 8.68 -10.62
CA HIS A 55 11.00 8.96 -11.54
C HIS A 55 10.30 10.30 -11.23
N THR A 56 10.98 11.21 -10.51
CA THR A 56 10.41 12.51 -10.15
C THR A 56 9.92 13.26 -11.40
N GLY A 57 8.71 13.80 -11.35
CA GLY A 57 8.07 14.46 -12.50
C GLY A 57 7.50 13.51 -13.58
N LYS A 58 7.70 12.20 -13.44
CA LYS A 58 7.22 11.16 -14.39
C LYS A 58 6.60 9.95 -13.68
N LEU A 59 6.05 10.14 -12.48
CA LEU A 59 5.31 9.08 -11.79
C LEU A 59 4.18 8.56 -12.69
N PRO A 60 3.91 7.25 -12.67
CA PRO A 60 2.76 6.68 -13.37
C PRO A 60 1.45 7.23 -12.79
N HIS A 61 0.36 7.09 -13.56
CA HIS A 61 -0.96 7.55 -13.14
C HIS A 61 -1.52 6.71 -11.98
N PHE A 62 -1.10 5.45 -11.86
CA PHE A 62 -1.48 4.57 -10.77
C PHE A 62 -0.24 3.95 -10.11
N LEU A 63 -0.22 3.95 -8.78
CA LEU A 63 0.80 3.29 -7.97
C LEU A 63 0.09 2.35 -7.00
N TYR A 64 0.50 1.09 -6.97
CA TYR A 64 0.10 0.14 -5.93
C TYR A 64 1.29 -0.10 -5.01
N ILE A 65 1.12 0.11 -3.70
CA ILE A 65 2.20 -0.06 -2.72
C ILE A 65 1.70 -0.94 -1.58
N TRP A 66 2.43 -2.02 -1.31
CA TRP A 66 2.11 -2.98 -0.27
C TRP A 66 3.13 -2.94 0.87
N LEU A 67 2.62 -2.85 2.10
CA LEU A 67 3.39 -2.80 3.35
C LEU A 67 2.79 -3.85 4.30
N PRO A 68 3.28 -5.10 4.31
CA PRO A 68 2.60 -6.23 4.95
C PRO A 68 2.97 -6.55 6.40
N ASP A 69 3.90 -5.82 7.02
CA ASP A 69 4.47 -6.29 8.28
C ASP A 69 3.50 -6.19 9.46
N ASP A 70 2.38 -5.48 9.32
CA ASP A 70 1.29 -5.45 10.29
C ASP A 70 0.55 -6.81 10.42
N HIS A 71 0.81 -7.77 9.52
CA HIS A 71 0.51 -9.20 9.73
C HIS A 71 1.19 -9.75 10.99
N THR A 72 2.32 -9.17 11.39
CA THR A 72 3.16 -9.55 12.53
C THR A 72 3.70 -10.99 12.46
N ALA A 73 4.49 -11.38 13.46
CA ALA A 73 4.88 -12.77 13.72
C ALA A 73 4.17 -13.38 14.95
N GLY A 74 3.10 -12.75 15.43
CA GLY A 74 2.52 -13.04 16.74
C GLY A 74 3.57 -12.87 17.86
N ARG A 75 3.65 -13.83 18.78
CA ARG A 75 4.66 -13.85 19.85
C ARG A 75 5.80 -14.84 19.59
N SER A 76 6.06 -15.13 18.32
CA SER A 76 7.12 -16.06 17.94
C SER A 76 8.48 -15.53 18.40
N PRO A 77 9.34 -16.36 19.01
CA PRO A 77 10.68 -15.93 19.40
C PRO A 77 11.50 -15.52 18.17
N CYS A 78 12.51 -14.68 18.39
CA CYS A 78 13.44 -14.17 17.36
C CYS A 78 12.83 -13.17 16.35
N TYR A 79 11.52 -12.89 16.42
CA TYR A 79 10.87 -11.81 15.67
C TYR A 79 10.58 -10.60 16.55
N TYR A 80 10.27 -9.46 15.92
CA TYR A 80 9.79 -8.29 16.64
C TYR A 80 8.41 -8.55 17.27
N THR A 81 8.07 -7.75 18.27
CA THR A 81 6.73 -7.82 18.89
C THR A 81 5.66 -7.32 17.92
N PRO A 82 4.39 -7.76 18.06
CA PRO A 82 3.28 -7.25 17.25
C PRO A 82 3.20 -5.72 17.25
N ASP A 83 3.30 -5.09 18.43
CA ASP A 83 3.25 -3.64 18.57
C ASP A 83 4.37 -2.93 17.80
N TYR A 84 5.56 -3.53 17.77
CA TYR A 84 6.68 -2.98 17.00
C TYR A 84 6.43 -3.06 15.49
N TYR A 85 5.91 -4.19 15.00
CA TYR A 85 5.59 -4.36 13.59
C TYR A 85 4.53 -3.34 13.13
N VAL A 86 3.43 -3.21 13.88
CA VAL A 86 2.36 -2.24 13.59
C VAL A 86 2.90 -0.80 13.62
N ALA A 87 3.70 -0.45 14.63
CA ALA A 87 4.33 0.88 14.69
C ALA A 87 5.33 1.12 13.55
N ASN A 88 6.03 0.08 13.09
CA ASN A 88 6.94 0.19 11.95
C ASN A 88 6.18 0.41 10.65
N ASN A 89 5.08 -0.33 10.44
CA ASN A 89 4.17 -0.16 9.31
C ASN A 89 3.57 1.25 9.28
N ASP A 90 3.07 1.77 10.42
CA ASP A 90 2.55 3.13 10.52
C ASP A 90 3.60 4.18 10.11
N LEU A 91 4.83 4.05 10.62
CA LEU A 91 5.95 4.91 10.22
C LEU A 91 6.30 4.79 8.74
N ALA A 92 6.24 3.57 8.17
CA ALA A 92 6.49 3.33 6.76
C ALA A 92 5.44 4.02 5.88
N THR A 93 4.16 3.85 6.21
CA THR A 93 3.03 4.53 5.57
C THR A 93 3.20 6.04 5.64
N ALA A 94 3.49 6.58 6.82
CA ALA A 94 3.72 8.02 7.01
C ALA A 94 4.87 8.55 6.14
N ARG A 95 5.97 7.80 5.98
CA ARG A 95 7.09 8.18 5.11
C ARG A 95 6.71 8.22 3.64
N VAL A 96 5.93 7.24 3.16
CA VAL A 96 5.43 7.21 1.77
C VAL A 96 4.53 8.41 1.52
N ILE A 97 3.52 8.63 2.37
CA ILE A 97 2.61 9.78 2.26
C ILE A 97 3.37 11.10 2.32
N HIS A 98 4.30 11.25 3.25
CA HIS A 98 5.11 12.45 3.37
C HIS A 98 5.87 12.73 2.07
N TYR A 99 6.58 11.73 1.53
CA TYR A 99 7.29 11.91 0.26
C TYR A 99 6.35 12.30 -0.88
N LEU A 100 5.24 11.57 -1.07
CA LEU A 100 4.23 11.88 -2.09
C LEU A 100 3.73 13.33 -1.98
N SER A 101 3.47 13.81 -0.75
CA SER A 101 2.98 15.17 -0.50
C SER A 101 3.97 16.29 -0.88
N THR A 102 5.26 15.96 -1.03
CA THR A 102 6.28 16.92 -1.46
C THR A 102 6.48 16.93 -2.98
N THR A 103 5.87 16.00 -3.71
CA THR A 103 6.00 15.91 -5.17
C THR A 103 5.13 16.95 -5.88
N PRO A 104 5.53 17.44 -7.08
CA PRO A 104 4.67 18.29 -7.90
C PRO A 104 3.32 17.65 -8.24
N GLN A 105 3.28 16.32 -8.36
CA GLN A 105 2.07 15.55 -8.65
C GLN A 105 1.03 15.59 -7.53
N TRP A 106 1.42 15.93 -6.28
CA TRP A 106 0.51 15.92 -5.14
C TRP A 106 -0.78 16.71 -5.39
N GLN A 107 -0.70 17.84 -6.10
CA GLN A 107 -1.86 18.69 -6.46
C GLN A 107 -2.95 17.95 -7.25
N HIS A 108 -2.58 16.82 -7.88
CA HIS A 108 -3.44 15.98 -8.71
C HIS A 108 -3.50 14.53 -8.20
N MET A 109 -3.14 14.29 -6.94
CA MET A 109 -3.02 12.95 -6.38
C MET A 109 -4.17 12.63 -5.42
N LEU A 110 -4.69 11.41 -5.53
CA LEU A 110 -5.59 10.79 -4.55
C LEU A 110 -4.93 9.51 -4.06
N VAL A 111 -4.76 9.39 -2.75
CA VAL A 111 -4.19 8.20 -2.11
C VAL A 111 -5.26 7.53 -1.27
N PHE A 112 -5.44 6.23 -1.46
CA PHE A 112 -6.22 5.39 -0.56
C PHE A 112 -5.27 4.52 0.26
N VAL A 113 -5.51 4.44 1.56
CA VAL A 113 -4.83 3.49 2.46
C VAL A 113 -5.90 2.61 3.06
N THR A 114 -5.73 1.29 2.97
CA THR A 114 -6.63 0.25 3.47
C THR A 114 -5.82 -0.99 3.74
N GLU A 115 -6.33 -1.87 4.59
CA GLU A 115 -5.77 -3.23 4.73
C GLU A 115 -6.12 -4.10 3.52
N ASP A 116 -5.28 -5.10 3.25
CA ASP A 116 -5.49 -6.12 2.21
C ASP A 116 -6.69 -7.02 2.55
N ASP A 117 -6.83 -7.39 3.82
CA ASP A 117 -7.99 -8.08 4.36
C ASP A 117 -8.36 -7.61 5.79
N ALA A 118 -9.48 -8.13 6.31
CA ALA A 118 -9.89 -7.89 7.71
C ALA A 118 -9.47 -9.07 8.62
N GLN A 119 -8.58 -9.93 8.14
CA GLN A 119 -8.34 -11.25 8.72
C GLN A 119 -7.72 -11.11 10.11
N SER A 120 -8.05 -12.06 10.98
CA SER A 120 -7.51 -12.15 12.35
C SER A 120 -7.85 -10.97 13.28
N GLY A 121 -8.62 -9.98 12.83
CA GLY A 121 -9.17 -8.92 13.68
C GLY A 121 -10.32 -9.43 14.55
N ALA A 122 -10.18 -9.33 15.88
CA ALA A 122 -11.24 -9.70 16.83
C ALA A 122 -12.33 -8.59 16.91
N ASP A 123 -12.98 -8.31 15.80
CA ASP A 123 -14.06 -7.32 15.72
C ASP A 123 -15.41 -7.96 16.10
N HIS A 124 -15.92 -7.58 17.28
CA HIS A 124 -17.20 -8.09 17.79
C HIS A 124 -18.44 -7.55 17.07
N ILE A 125 -18.31 -6.52 16.22
CA ILE A 125 -19.44 -5.91 15.49
C ILE A 125 -19.55 -6.54 14.10
N ASN A 126 -18.43 -6.64 13.38
CA ASN A 126 -18.40 -7.26 12.05
C ASN A 126 -16.97 -7.67 11.68
N ALA A 127 -16.78 -8.96 11.38
CA ALA A 127 -15.47 -9.52 11.01
C ALA A 127 -14.90 -9.00 9.67
N HIS A 128 -15.70 -8.29 8.87
CA HIS A 128 -15.25 -7.65 7.63
C HIS A 128 -14.98 -6.14 7.79
N ARG A 129 -15.16 -5.58 9.01
CA ARG A 129 -14.85 -4.16 9.24
C ARG A 129 -13.33 -4.00 9.24
N THR A 130 -12.85 -3.10 8.39
CA THR A 130 -11.42 -2.79 8.26
C THR A 130 -11.19 -1.28 8.22
N PHE A 131 -9.92 -0.89 8.27
CA PHE A 131 -9.46 0.48 8.16
C PHE A 131 -9.45 0.94 6.69
N ALA A 132 -9.90 2.18 6.45
CA ALA A 132 -9.74 2.83 5.17
C ALA A 132 -9.70 4.35 5.34
N VAL A 133 -8.74 5.01 4.68
CA VAL A 133 -8.66 6.48 4.61
C VAL A 133 -8.33 6.93 3.19
N ALA A 134 -8.80 8.12 2.84
CA ALA A 134 -8.43 8.81 1.62
C ALA A 134 -7.62 10.06 1.98
N LEU A 135 -6.55 10.32 1.24
CA LEU A 135 -5.68 11.48 1.40
C LEU A 135 -5.48 12.18 0.05
N GLY A 136 -5.36 13.50 0.09
CA GLY A 136 -5.10 14.31 -1.10
C GLY A 136 -5.49 15.76 -0.86
N PRO A 137 -5.01 16.71 -1.69
CA PRO A 137 -5.27 18.14 -1.52
C PRO A 137 -6.75 18.52 -1.65
N TRP A 138 -7.54 17.70 -2.33
CA TRP A 138 -8.97 17.92 -2.55
C TRP A 138 -9.87 17.04 -1.68
N VAL A 139 -9.26 16.18 -0.85
CA VAL A 139 -10.02 15.30 0.06
C VAL A 139 -10.53 16.14 1.23
N ARG A 140 -11.85 16.12 1.45
CA ARG A 140 -12.45 16.80 2.60
C ARG A 140 -12.14 16.03 3.87
N GLN A 141 -11.73 16.76 4.91
CA GLN A 141 -11.56 16.19 6.25
C GLN A 141 -12.94 15.90 6.87
N THR A 142 -13.42 14.68 6.70
CA THR A 142 -14.71 14.23 7.24
C THR A 142 -14.65 12.76 7.59
N GLN A 143 -15.48 12.34 8.54
CA GLN A 143 -15.77 10.94 8.75
C GLN A 143 -16.82 10.48 7.75
N VAL A 144 -16.63 9.29 7.19
CA VAL A 144 -17.61 8.60 6.37
C VAL A 144 -18.34 7.58 7.24
N THR A 145 -19.66 7.71 7.33
CA THR A 145 -20.52 6.81 8.15
C THR A 145 -21.25 5.77 7.30
N THR A 146 -21.32 5.99 5.99
CA THR A 146 -21.87 5.04 5.02
C THR A 146 -20.93 3.84 4.87
N ARG A 147 -21.50 2.64 4.79
CA ARG A 147 -20.73 1.41 4.56
C ARG A 147 -20.26 1.33 3.10
N TYR A 148 -18.97 1.05 2.94
CA TYR A 148 -18.33 0.76 1.66
C TYR A 148 -17.50 -0.52 1.77
N SER A 149 -17.15 -1.10 0.63
CA SER A 149 -16.23 -2.23 0.51
C SER A 149 -15.03 -1.88 -0.39
N GLN A 150 -14.02 -2.74 -0.41
CA GLN A 150 -12.88 -2.61 -1.32
C GLN A 150 -13.32 -2.51 -2.80
N VAL A 151 -14.41 -3.16 -3.20
CA VAL A 151 -14.98 -3.00 -4.57
C VAL A 151 -15.40 -1.56 -4.85
N ASN A 152 -15.90 -0.83 -3.85
CA ASN A 152 -16.21 0.59 -4.02
C ASN A 152 -14.94 1.44 -4.15
N LEU A 153 -13.86 1.09 -3.44
CA LEU A 153 -12.55 1.73 -3.61
C LEU A 153 -12.04 1.52 -5.04
N ILE A 154 -12.00 0.27 -5.53
CA ILE A 154 -11.56 -0.06 -6.89
C ILE A 154 -12.40 0.68 -7.95
N ARG A 155 -13.73 0.67 -7.82
CA ARG A 155 -14.60 1.45 -8.71
C ARG A 155 -14.26 2.94 -8.70
N THR A 156 -13.89 3.49 -7.55
CA THR A 156 -13.54 4.91 -7.42
C THR A 156 -12.20 5.18 -8.08
N VAL A 157 -11.20 4.31 -7.90
CA VAL A 157 -9.91 4.38 -8.60
C VAL A 157 -10.13 4.39 -10.12
N GLU A 158 -10.90 3.44 -10.65
CA GLU A 158 -11.22 3.36 -12.08
C GLU A 158 -12.00 4.58 -12.61
N ALA A 159 -12.76 5.28 -11.75
CA ALA A 159 -13.53 6.44 -12.15
C ALA A 159 -12.73 7.75 -12.16
N VAL A 160 -11.58 7.80 -11.49
CA VAL A 160 -10.72 9.00 -11.40
C VAL A 160 -9.48 8.93 -12.27
N LEU A 161 -9.12 7.74 -12.75
CA LEU A 161 -8.06 7.48 -13.74
C LEU A 161 -8.59 7.60 -15.17
#